data_AF-A0A662EZH9-F1
#
_entry.id   AF-A0A662EZH9-F1
#
_cell.length_a   1.000
_cell.length_b   1.000
_cell.length_c   1.000
_cell.angle_alpha   90.00
_cell.angle_beta   90.00
_cell.angle_gamma   90.00
#
_symmetry.space_group_name_H-M   'P 1'
#
loop_
_entity.id
_entity.type
_entity.pdbx_description
1 polymer ?
#
loop_
_entity_poly.entity_id
_entity_poly.type
_entity_poly.pdbx_seq_one_letter_code
_entity_poly.pdbx_strand_id
1 'polypeptide(L)'
;AILGSALSHHRHALDRRFFAEDSCTGCGICVQVCPAENIVLVDGRPQWKHRCEACMACINYCPARAIQFGKHTAKRGRYHHPEVSASDLAAQKLATSSESHAA
;
A
#
# COMPACT_ATOMS: atom_id res chain seq x y z
N ALA A 1 -18.18 -31.35 -11.27
CA ALA A 1 -18.13 -29.97 -11.77
C ALA A 1 -18.42 -29.01 -10.63
N ILE A 2 -17.39 -28.38 -10.04
CA ILE A 2 -17.40 -26.98 -9.59
C ILE A 2 -15.94 -26.49 -9.75
N LEU A 3 -15.66 -25.95 -10.93
CA LEU A 3 -14.46 -25.14 -11.22
C LEU A 3 -14.58 -23.83 -10.45
N GLY A 4 -14.29 -23.82 -9.15
CA GLY A 4 -14.71 -22.73 -8.26
C GLY A 4 -13.71 -22.18 -7.25
N SER A 5 -12.42 -22.48 -7.33
CA SER A 5 -11.48 -22.06 -6.26
C SER A 5 -10.05 -21.68 -6.69
N ALA A 6 -9.78 -21.48 -7.99
CA ALA A 6 -8.44 -21.10 -8.46
C ALA A 6 -8.20 -19.59 -8.63
N LEU A 7 -9.18 -18.72 -8.34
CA LEU A 7 -9.11 -17.29 -8.69
C LEU A 7 -9.20 -16.30 -7.51
N SER A 8 -9.46 -16.77 -6.27
CA SER A 8 -9.78 -15.88 -5.14
C SER A 8 -8.64 -15.58 -4.16
N HIS A 9 -7.43 -16.15 -4.35
CA HIS A 9 -6.32 -16.01 -3.39
C HIS A 9 -5.06 -15.29 -3.92
N HIS A 10 -5.09 -14.75 -5.15
CA HIS A 10 -3.89 -14.13 -5.76
C HIS A 10 -3.68 -12.65 -5.40
N ARG A 11 -4.73 -11.92 -5.02
CA ARG A 11 -4.64 -10.46 -4.81
C ARG A 11 -3.71 -10.09 -3.65
N HIS A 12 -3.81 -10.81 -2.55
CA HIS A 12 -3.05 -10.56 -1.33
C HIS A 12 -1.54 -10.78 -1.48
N ALA A 13 -1.09 -11.55 -2.48
CA ALA A 13 0.33 -11.81 -2.76
C ALA A 13 0.95 -10.83 -3.79
N LEU A 14 0.19 -9.86 -4.33
CA LEU A 14 0.71 -8.92 -5.32
C LEU A 14 1.87 -8.08 -4.78
N ASP A 15 1.90 -7.86 -3.47
CA ASP A 15 2.94 -7.07 -2.83
C ASP A 15 4.33 -7.69 -2.84
N ARG A 16 4.49 -8.96 -3.19
CA ARG A 16 5.79 -9.62 -3.36
C ARG A 16 6.70 -8.93 -4.39
N ARG A 17 6.11 -8.10 -5.26
CA ARG A 17 6.85 -7.32 -6.27
C ARG A 17 7.14 -5.88 -5.82
N PHE A 18 6.63 -5.46 -4.68
CA PHE A 18 7.02 -4.18 -4.10
C PHE A 18 8.40 -4.27 -3.44
N PHE A 19 9.17 -3.20 -3.58
CA PHE A 19 10.41 -2.99 -2.86
C PHE A 19 10.63 -1.49 -2.66
N ALA A 20 11.47 -1.15 -1.69
CA ALA A 20 11.91 0.22 -1.46
C ALA A 20 13.40 0.36 -1.82
N GLU A 21 13.70 1.35 -2.67
CA GLU A 21 15.05 1.73 -3.05
C GLU A 21 15.78 2.47 -1.91
N ASP A 22 17.07 2.72 -2.08
CA ASP A 22 17.92 3.38 -1.06
C ASP A 22 17.58 4.85 -0.81
N SER A 23 16.80 5.47 -1.70
CA SER A 23 16.21 6.79 -1.46
C SER A 23 15.13 6.79 -0.38
N CYS A 24 14.75 5.63 0.18
CA CYS A 24 13.78 5.54 1.27
C CYS A 24 14.30 6.23 2.53
N THR A 25 13.55 7.20 3.03
CA THR A 25 13.90 7.98 4.24
C THR A 25 13.30 7.43 5.53
N GLY A 26 12.56 6.32 5.47
CA GLY A 26 11.85 5.76 6.63
C GLY A 26 10.66 6.60 7.14
N CYS A 27 10.17 7.57 6.37
CA CYS A 27 9.11 8.50 6.80
C CYS A 27 7.76 7.86 7.20
N GLY A 28 7.50 6.60 6.87
CA GLY A 28 6.29 5.89 7.29
C GLY A 28 4.97 6.26 6.56
N ILE A 29 4.98 7.22 5.62
CA ILE A 29 3.76 7.59 4.87
C ILE A 29 3.09 6.39 4.19
N CYS A 30 3.89 5.46 3.65
CA CYS A 30 3.36 4.23 3.05
C CYS A 30 2.54 3.36 4.02
N VAL A 31 2.92 3.33 5.29
CA VAL A 31 2.16 2.67 6.37
C VAL A 31 0.86 3.42 6.61
N GLN A 32 0.93 4.75 6.71
CA GLN A 32 -0.22 5.61 6.99
C GLN A 32 -1.31 5.48 5.91
N VAL A 33 -0.94 5.58 4.63
CA VAL A 33 -1.89 5.59 3.50
C VAL A 33 -2.38 4.21 3.07
N CYS A 34 -1.91 3.11 3.67
CA CYS A 34 -2.32 1.76 3.30
C CYS A 34 -3.53 1.30 4.13
N PRO A 35 -4.78 1.36 3.60
CA PRO A 35 -5.99 1.03 4.38
C PRO A 35 -6.05 -0.44 4.79
N ALA A 36 -5.41 -1.34 4.04
CA ALA A 36 -5.37 -2.78 4.35
C ALA A 36 -4.34 -3.15 5.45
N GLU A 37 -3.70 -2.16 6.07
CA GLU A 37 -2.65 -2.37 7.09
C GLU A 37 -1.56 -3.35 6.65
N ASN A 38 -1.24 -3.31 5.36
CA ASN A 38 -0.35 -4.27 4.73
C ASN A 38 1.13 -3.94 4.93
N ILE A 39 1.48 -2.76 5.45
CA ILE A 39 2.87 -2.29 5.51
C ILE A 39 3.22 -1.96 6.96
N VAL A 40 4.39 -2.41 7.40
CA VAL A 40 5.03 -2.01 8.67
C VAL A 40 6.42 -1.47 8.38
N LEU A 41 6.99 -0.69 9.30
CA LEU A 41 8.41 -0.32 9.25
C LEU A 41 9.21 -1.27 10.13
N VAL A 42 10.24 -1.88 9.55
CA VAL A 42 11.26 -2.68 10.25
C VAL A 42 12.61 -2.08 9.89
N ASP A 43 13.40 -1.69 10.90
CA ASP A 43 14.70 -1.03 10.72
C ASP A 43 14.64 0.19 9.78
N GLY A 44 13.56 0.98 9.89
CA GLY A 44 13.34 2.16 9.07
C GLY A 44 12.93 1.88 7.61
N ARG A 45 12.71 0.62 7.22
CA ARG A 45 12.29 0.24 5.86
C ARG A 45 10.91 -0.42 5.83
N PRO A 46 10.11 -0.22 4.77
CA PRO A 46 8.81 -0.85 4.65
C PRO A 46 8.91 -2.35 4.39
N GLN A 47 8.11 -3.13 5.12
CA GLN A 47 7.89 -4.55 4.90
C GLN A 47 6.41 -4.81 4.66
N TRP A 48 6.09 -5.56 3.60
CA TRP A 48 4.71 -5.89 3.21
C TRP A 48 4.26 -7.22 3.81
N LYS A 49 3.01 -7.28 4.30
CA LYS A 49 2.44 -8.35 5.11
C LYS A 49 1.53 -9.32 4.33
N HIS A 50 1.54 -9.27 3.01
CA HIS A 50 0.73 -10.13 2.14
C HIS A 50 -0.78 -9.99 2.36
N ARG A 51 -1.24 -8.74 2.50
CA ARG A 51 -2.64 -8.28 2.59
C ARG A 51 -2.92 -7.18 1.56
N CYS A 52 -2.23 -7.24 0.42
CA CYS A 52 -2.28 -6.18 -0.59
C CYS A 52 -3.61 -6.16 -1.35
N GLU A 53 -4.24 -4.98 -1.43
CA GLU A 53 -5.45 -4.76 -2.24
C GLU A 53 -5.18 -4.06 -3.57
N ALA A 54 -3.90 -3.98 -3.98
CA ALA A 54 -3.47 -3.42 -5.26
C ALA A 54 -3.90 -1.96 -5.56
N CYS A 55 -4.17 -1.15 -4.53
CA CYS A 55 -4.58 0.25 -4.70
C CYS A 55 -3.46 1.20 -5.17
N MET A 56 -2.20 0.76 -5.08
CA MET A 56 -1.01 1.55 -5.46
C MET A 56 -0.85 2.87 -4.69
N ALA A 57 -1.50 3.05 -3.52
CA ALA A 57 -1.36 4.26 -2.72
C ALA A 57 0.09 4.47 -2.25
N CYS A 58 0.74 3.42 -1.75
CA CYS A 58 2.12 3.49 -1.23
C CYS A 58 3.14 3.99 -2.27
N ILE A 59 3.02 3.57 -3.53
CA ILE A 59 3.93 4.02 -4.60
C ILE A 59 3.65 5.47 -5.04
N ASN A 60 2.39 5.90 -5.05
CA ASN A 60 2.00 7.23 -5.49
C ASN A 60 2.23 8.31 -4.43
N TYR A 61 2.08 7.99 -3.14
CA TYR A 61 2.23 8.95 -2.04
C TYR A 61 3.62 8.92 -1.39
N CYS A 62 4.55 8.08 -1.83
CA CYS A 62 5.93 8.12 -1.32
C CYS A 62 6.64 9.40 -1.79
N PRO A 63 6.98 10.35 -0.90
CA PRO A 63 7.58 11.64 -1.30
C PRO A 63 8.96 11.47 -1.92
N ALA A 64 9.75 10.50 -1.41
CA ALA A 64 11.05 10.15 -1.96
C ALA A 64 10.97 9.32 -3.25
N ARG A 65 9.76 8.94 -3.69
CA ARG A 65 9.49 8.04 -4.82
C ARG A 65 10.23 6.68 -4.74
N ALA A 66 10.66 6.28 -3.54
CA ALA A 66 11.51 5.11 -3.30
C ALA A 66 10.81 3.76 -3.49
N ILE A 67 9.47 3.73 -3.39
CA ILE A 67 8.72 2.49 -3.54
C ILE A 67 8.51 2.18 -5.02
N GLN A 68 8.83 0.96 -5.43
CA GLN A 68 8.65 0.48 -6.80
C GLN A 68 7.88 -0.84 -6.83
N PHE A 69 7.24 -1.12 -7.97
CA PHE A 69 6.58 -2.39 -8.26
C PHE A 69 7.20 -3.03 -9.52
N GLY A 70 8.01 -4.08 -9.32
CA GLY A 70 8.84 -4.64 -10.37
C GLY A 70 9.74 -3.59 -11.05
N LYS A 71 10.11 -3.83 -12.31
CA LYS A 71 11.16 -3.05 -13.00
C LYS A 71 10.68 -1.83 -13.81
N HIS A 72 9.38 -1.56 -13.86
CA HIS A 72 8.82 -0.60 -14.82
C HIS A 72 8.28 0.68 -14.18
N THR A 73 8.12 0.74 -12.86
CA THR A 73 7.49 1.89 -12.21
C THR A 73 8.43 3.05 -11.92
N ALA A 74 9.74 2.82 -11.91
CA ALA A 74 10.73 3.87 -11.63
C ALA A 74 10.63 5.03 -12.64
N LYS A 75 10.32 4.71 -13.91
CA LYS A 75 10.18 5.69 -15.01
C LYS A 75 8.78 6.29 -15.15
N ARG A 76 7.81 5.88 -14.31
CA ARG A 76 6.42 6.36 -14.40
C ARG A 76 6.19 7.58 -13.51
N GLY A 77 5.24 8.42 -13.91
CA GLY A 77 4.72 9.48 -13.03
C GLY A 77 4.11 8.92 -11.75
N ARG A 78 4.02 9.76 -10.71
CA ARG A 78 3.17 9.49 -9.53
C ARG A 78 1.94 10.37 -9.67
N TYR A 79 0.77 9.80 -9.48
CA TYR A 79 -0.48 10.54 -9.50
C TYR A 79 -1.19 10.35 -8.18
N HIS A 80 -1.63 11.46 -7.61
CA HIS A 80 -2.73 11.51 -6.67
C HIS A 80 -3.64 12.65 -7.11
N HIS A 81 -4.90 12.60 -6.67
CA HIS A 81 -5.82 13.71 -6.92
C HIS A 81 -5.27 14.98 -6.24
N PRO A 82 -5.28 16.16 -6.90
CA PRO A 82 -4.73 17.39 -6.33
C PRO A 82 -5.37 17.82 -5.01
N GLU A 83 -6.65 17.51 -4.83
CA GLU A 83 -7.44 17.87 -3.65
C GLU A 83 -7.39 16.80 -2.54
N VAL A 84 -6.66 15.69 -2.73
CA VAL A 84 -6.61 14.59 -1.77
C VAL A 84 -5.17 14.36 -1.30
N SER A 85 -4.94 14.66 -0.02
CA SER A 85 -3.66 14.52 0.66
C SER A 85 -3.41 13.11 1.21
N ALA A 86 -2.16 12.84 1.63
CA ALA A 86 -1.82 11.59 2.31
C ALA A 86 -2.57 11.44 3.65
N SER A 87 -2.81 12.55 4.35
CA SER A 87 -3.62 12.58 5.58
C SER A 87 -5.07 12.20 5.32
N ASP A 88 -5.66 12.64 4.21
CA ASP A 88 -7.04 12.29 3.85
C ASP A 88 -7.18 10.78 3.61
N LEU A 89 -6.22 10.17 2.92
CA LEU A 89 -6.16 8.71 2.77
C LEU A 89 -5.97 8.01 4.12
N ALA A 90 -5.07 8.52 4.96
CA ALA A 90 -4.80 7.93 6.27
C ALA A 90 -6.05 7.95 7.17
N ALA A 91 -6.86 9.02 7.09
CA ALA A 91 -8.09 9.16 7.85
C ALA A 91 -9.15 8.09 7.52
N GLN A 92 -9.12 7.49 6.32
CA GLN A 92 -10.08 6.43 5.94
C GLN A 92 -10.03 5.21 6.87
N LYS A 93 -8.87 4.94 7.50
CA LYS A 93 -8.72 3.87 8.50
C LYS A 93 -9.54 4.12 9.76
N LEU A 94 -9.74 5.39 10.13
CA LEU A 94 -10.45 5.80 11.34
C LEU A 94 -11.96 5.66 11.17
N ALA A 95 -12.47 5.82 9.95
CA ALA A 95 -13.89 5.60 9.65
C ALA A 95 -14.27 4.13 9.86
N THR A 96 -13.42 3.20 9.40
CA THR A 96 -13.70 1.74 9.45
C THR A 96 -13.53 1.10 10.83
N SER A 97 -12.82 1.73 11.77
CA SER A 97 -12.64 1.22 13.13
C SER A 97 -13.81 1.55 14.07
N SER A 98 -14.64 2.55 13.72
CA SER A 98 -15.83 2.94 14.49
C SER A 98 -17.08 2.09 14.19
N GLU A 99 -17.11 1.37 13.07
CA GLU A 99 -18.24 0.51 12.67
C GLU A 99 -17.95 -1.00 12.88
N SER A 100 -16.69 -1.40 13.01
CA SER A 100 -16.28 -2.81 13.18
C SER A 100 -16.28 -3.33 14.62
N HIS A 101 -16.70 -2.51 15.59
CA HIS A 101 -16.95 -2.91 16.99
C HIS A 101 -18.45 -2.84 17.37
N ALA A 102 -19.33 -2.59 16.39
CA ALA A 102 -20.78 -2.64 16.54
C ALA A 102 -21.37 -3.83 15.77
N ALA A 103 -20.92 -5.04 16.10
CA ALA A 103 -21.59 -6.31 15.79
C ALA A 103 -21.10 -7.40 16.76
#